data_AF-A0A7Y6UCX2-F1
#
_entry.id   AF-A0A7Y6UCX2-F1
#
_cell.length_a   1.000
_cell.length_b   1.000
_cell.length_c   1.000
_cell.angle_alpha   90.00
_cell.angle_beta   90.00
_cell.angle_gamma   90.00
#
_symmetry.space_group_name_H-M   'P 1'
#
loop_
_entity.id
_entity.type
_entity.pdbx_description
1 polymer ?
#
loop_
_entity_poly.entity_id
_entity_poly.type
_entity_poly.pdbx_seq_one_letter_code
_entity_poly.pdbx_strand_id
1 'polypeptide(L)'
;MGHRFDIGDVIDMLEESAMMRRPVVVHLQDGRQFEDRVQEIIKWEGADHVVFKDHELTPLSAIHTVQRSRPPEMTYAGKKARVIRAPG
;
A
#
# COMPACT_ATOMS: atom_id res chain seq x y z
N MET A 1 3.37 21.99 15.09
CA MET A 1 4.50 21.55 14.25
C MET A 1 4.03 20.38 13.39
N GLY A 2 3.69 20.63 12.13
CA GLY A 2 3.40 19.55 11.19
C GLY A 2 4.71 19.04 10.63
N HIS A 3 5.14 17.84 11.04
CA HIS A 3 6.20 17.14 10.34
C HIS A 3 5.67 16.96 8.91
N ARG A 4 6.18 17.73 7.95
CA ARG A 4 6.04 17.31 6.55
C ARG A 4 6.64 15.91 6.54
N PHE A 5 5.82 14.90 6.28
CA PHE A 5 6.34 13.57 5.99
C PHE A 5 7.42 13.76 4.92
N ASP A 6 8.66 13.44 5.26
CA ASP A 6 9.74 13.54 4.31
C ASP A 6 9.49 12.47 3.24
N ILE A 7 9.74 12.80 1.98
CA ILE A 7 9.66 11.82 0.90
C ILE A 7 10.63 10.67 1.17
N GLY A 8 11.74 10.93 1.85
CA GLY A 8 12.66 9.90 2.35
C GLY A 8 11.97 8.89 3.27
N ASP A 9 11.20 9.35 4.26
CA ASP A 9 10.48 8.46 5.19
C ASP A 9 9.49 7.54 4.46
N VAL A 10 8.86 8.04 3.40
CA VAL A 10 7.93 7.26 2.57
C VAL A 10 8.67 6.18 1.79
N ILE A 11 9.79 6.55 1.15
CA ILE A 11 10.62 5.60 0.38
C ILE A 11 11.14 4.50 1.30
N ASP A 12 11.74 4.86 2.44
CA ASP A 12 12.29 3.92 3.40
C ASP A 12 11.21 2.92 3.87
N MET A 13 10.01 3.40 4.16
CA MET A 13 8.89 2.55 4.57
C MET A 13 8.46 1.57 3.47
N LEU A 14 8.42 2.02 2.21
CA LEU A 14 8.04 1.21 1.06
C LEU A 14 9.10 0.14 0.77
N GLU A 15 10.38 0.51 0.80
CA GLU A 15 11.51 -0.40 0.61
C GLU A 15 11.55 -1.46 1.71
N GLU A 16 11.46 -1.05 2.98
CA GLU A 16 11.40 -1.97 4.11
C GLU A 16 10.21 -2.92 3.98
N SER A 17 9.05 -2.41 3.59
CA SER A 17 7.82 -3.22 3.45
C SER A 17 7.92 -4.23 2.31
N ALA A 18 8.56 -3.86 1.20
CA ALA A 18 8.86 -4.78 0.09
C ALA A 18 9.81 -5.89 0.54
N MET A 19 10.89 -5.54 1.26
CA MET A 19 11.84 -6.51 1.82
C MET A 19 11.17 -7.46 2.82
N MET A 20 10.33 -6.93 3.71
CA MET A 20 9.64 -7.69 4.75
C MET A 20 8.39 -8.42 4.26
N ARG A 21 7.97 -8.17 3.00
CA ARG A 21 6.71 -8.65 2.40
C ARG A 21 5.48 -8.35 3.27
N ARG A 22 5.50 -7.21 3.97
CA ARG A 22 4.41 -6.77 4.84
C ARG A 22 3.51 -5.79 4.10
N PRO A 23 2.18 -5.90 4.27
CA PRO A 23 1.27 -4.92 3.69
C PRO A 23 1.41 -3.56 4.36
N VAL A 24 1.14 -2.52 3.58
CA VAL A 24 1.11 -1.12 4.00
C VAL A 24 -0.24 -0.52 3.68
N VAL A 25 -0.67 0.43 4.50
CA VAL A 25 -1.78 1.33 4.20
C VAL A 25 -1.21 2.56 3.52
N VAL A 26 -1.65 2.81 2.29
CA VAL A 26 -1.23 3.92 1.44
C VAL A 26 -2.35 4.96 1.43
N HIS A 27 -1.99 6.20 1.74
CA HIS A 27 -2.88 7.35 1.58
C HIS A 27 -2.40 8.16 0.38
N LEU A 28 -3.28 8.39 -0.59
CA LEU A 28 -3.00 9.20 -1.77
C LEU A 28 -3.37 10.66 -1.53
N GLN A 29 -2.77 11.56 -2.32
CA GLN A 29 -3.04 12.99 -2.27
C GLN A 29 -4.49 13.35 -2.64
N ASP A 30 -5.16 12.52 -3.43
CA ASP A 30 -6.56 12.69 -3.83
C ASP A 30 -7.56 12.23 -2.74
N GLY A 31 -7.07 11.78 -1.59
CA GLY A 31 -7.86 11.30 -0.46
C GLY A 31 -8.25 9.83 -0.55
N ARG A 32 -7.93 9.11 -1.63
CA ARG A 32 -8.08 7.66 -1.67
C ARG A 32 -7.09 7.00 -0.71
N GLN A 33 -7.48 5.83 -0.19
CA GLN A 33 -6.62 4.98 0.61
C GLN A 33 -6.82 3.52 0.24
N PHE A 34 -5.77 2.72 0.38
CA PHE A 34 -5.84 1.27 0.21
C PHE A 34 -4.77 0.56 1.04
N GLU A 35 -4.96 -0.74 1.27
CA GLU A 35 -3.96 -1.61 1.86
C GLU A 35 -3.45 -2.59 0.81
N ASP A 36 -2.13 -2.68 0.64
CA ASP A 36 -1.52 -3.64 -0.28
C ASP A 36 -0.06 -3.94 0.07
N ARG A 37 0.52 -4.93 -0.60
CA ARG A 37 1.94 -5.26 -0.56
C ARG A 37 2.67 -4.54 -1.68
N VAL A 38 3.74 -3.86 -1.31
CA VAL A 38 4.73 -3.34 -2.25
C VAL A 38 5.47 -4.51 -2.88
N GLN A 39 5.57 -4.52 -4.20
CA GLN A 39 6.42 -5.46 -4.94
C GLN A 39 7.78 -4.86 -5.25
N GLU A 40 7.79 -3.63 -5.77
CA GLU A 40 9.02 -2.93 -6.15
C GLU A 40 8.76 -1.43 -6.34
N ILE A 41 9.84 -0.65 -6.36
CA ILE A 41 9.85 0.75 -6.79
C ILE A 41 10.63 0.80 -8.10
N ILE A 42 10.02 1.33 -9.15
CA ILE A 42 10.61 1.41 -10.50
C ILE A 42 10.70 2.85 -10.96
N LYS A 43 11.67 3.14 -11.83
CA LYS A 43 11.70 4.40 -12.58
C LYS A 43 11.01 4.21 -13.93
N TRP A 44 9.90 4.90 -14.14
CA TRP A 44 9.12 4.85 -15.38
C TRP A 44 8.78 6.28 -15.83
N GLU A 45 8.99 6.57 -17.11
CA GLU A 45 8.82 7.90 -17.71
C GLU A 45 9.50 9.06 -16.94
N GLY A 46 10.66 8.80 -16.34
CA GLY A 46 11.44 9.80 -15.60
C GLY A 46 10.98 10.05 -14.16
N ALA A 47 9.94 9.36 -13.69
CA ALA A 47 9.44 9.46 -12.32
C ALA A 47 9.47 8.10 -11.60
N ASP A 48 9.56 8.16 -10.28
CA ASP A 48 9.53 6.96 -9.44
C ASP A 48 8.08 6.52 -9.22
N HIS A 49 7.83 5.22 -9.41
CA HIS A 49 6.53 4.59 -9.29
C HIS A 49 6.62 3.38 -8.37
N VAL A 50 5.54 3.12 -7.64
CA VAL A 50 5.41 1.99 -6.73
C VAL A 50 4.52 0.95 -7.39
N VAL A 51 5.05 -0.27 -7.52
CA VAL A 51 4.31 -1.44 -7.98
C VAL A 51 3.71 -2.13 -6.78
N PHE A 52 2.39 -2.24 -6.75
CA PHE A 52 1.67 -3.01 -5.74
C PHE A 52 1.25 -4.38 -6.29
N LYS A 53 0.80 -5.26 -5.41
CA LYS A 53 0.40 -6.62 -5.81
C LYS A 53 -0.98 -6.64 -6.48
N ASP A 54 -1.95 -5.98 -5.87
CA ASP A 54 -3.36 -6.03 -6.24
C ASP A 54 -3.89 -4.66 -6.74
N HIS A 55 -3.09 -3.58 -6.63
CA HIS A 55 -3.41 -2.21 -7.07
C HIS A 55 -2.61 -1.71 -8.28
N GLU A 56 -3.10 -0.63 -8.89
CA GLU A 56 -2.49 0.02 -10.04
C GLU A 56 -1.09 0.60 -9.76
N LEU A 57 -0.28 0.71 -10.82
CA LEU A 57 1.01 1.38 -10.76
C LEU A 57 0.80 2.82 -10.29
N THR A 58 1.38 3.15 -9.14
CA THR A 58 1.11 4.42 -8.46
C THR A 58 2.35 5.31 -8.50
N PRO A 59 2.27 6.55 -9.02
CA PRO A 59 3.38 7.50 -8.92
C PRO A 59 3.71 7.78 -7.46
N LEU A 60 5.00 7.76 -7.10
CA LEU A 60 5.44 8.07 -5.74
C LEU A 60 4.99 9.47 -5.30
N SER A 61 4.96 10.41 -6.25
CA SER A 61 4.47 11.78 -6.04
C SER A 61 2.98 11.87 -5.70
N ALA A 62 2.18 10.86 -6.02
CA ALA A 62 0.76 10.81 -5.69
C ALA A 62 0.51 10.29 -4.27
N ILE A 63 1.53 9.75 -3.59
CA ILE A 63 1.43 9.24 -2.23
C ILE A 63 1.58 10.39 -1.24
N HIS A 64 0.62 10.51 -0.33
CA HIS A 64 0.63 11.50 0.75
C HIS A 64 1.34 10.97 2.01
N THR A 65 1.04 9.73 2.40
CA THR A 65 1.69 9.05 3.53
C THR A 65 1.52 7.53 3.40
N VAL A 66 2.41 6.78 4.06
CA VAL A 66 2.39 5.33 4.13
C VAL A 66 2.52 4.91 5.58
N GLN A 67 1.73 3.93 5.98
CA GLN A 67 1.75 3.36 7.32
C GLN A 67 1.85 1.85 7.22
N ARG A 68 2.56 1.21 8.15
CA ARG A 68 2.55 -0.25 8.25
C ARG A 68 1.12 -0.69 8.53
N SER A 69 0.62 -1.66 7.75
CA SER A 69 -0.62 -2.31 8.14
C SER A 69 -0.39 -2.95 9.51
N ARG A 70 -1.37 -2.81 10.41
CA ARG A 70 -1.31 -3.50 11.69
C ARG A 70 -1.15 -4.99 11.40
N PRO A 71 -0.34 -5.73 12.18
CA PRO A 71 -0.29 -7.18 11.99
C PRO A 71 -1.73 -7.69 11.94
N PRO A 72 -2.11 -8.47 10.92
CA PRO A 72 -3.46 -9.00 10.88
C PRO A 72 -3.68 -9.67 12.22
N GLU A 73 -4.75 -9.27 12.91
CA GLU A 73 -5.26 -10.06 14.02
C GLU A 73 -5.29 -11.49 13.50
N MET A 74 -4.63 -12.42 14.19
CA MET A 74 -4.26 -13.73 13.67
C MET A 74 -5.52 -14.59 13.50
N THR A 75 -6.40 -14.21 12.58
CA THR A 75 -7.58 -14.97 12.22
C THR A 75 -7.09 -16.02 11.24
N TYR A 76 -7.08 -17.27 11.69
CA TYR A 76 -6.99 -18.46 10.84
C TYR A 76 -8.20 -18.53 9.88
N ALA A 77 -8.35 -17.55 9.00
CA ALA A 77 -9.48 -17.42 8.08
C ALA A 77 -8.98 -17.20 6.64
N GLY A 78 -8.06 -18.06 6.21
CA GLY A 78 -7.88 -18.34 4.80
C GLY A 78 -9.07 -19.11 4.24
N LYS A 79 -10.25 -18.49 4.13
CA LYS A 79 -11.34 -19.01 3.29
C LYS A 79 -12.11 -17.88 2.63
N LYS A 80 -12.00 -17.84 1.31
CA LYS A 80 -12.75 -17.00 0.38
C LYS A 80 -14.25 -17.11 0.66
N ALA A 81 -14.90 -16.03 1.09
CA ALA A 81 -16.35 -15.93 1.07
C ALA A 81 -16.76 -15.10 -0.15
N ARG A 82 -16.90 -15.77 -1.30
CA ARG A 82 -17.67 -15.23 -2.42
C ARG A 82 -19.13 -15.20 -1.98
N VAL A 83 -19.60 -14.02 -1.53
CA VAL A 83 -21.02 -13.78 -1.25
C VAL A 83 -21.77 -13.83 -2.58
N ILE A 84 -22.55 -14.87 -2.79
CA ILE A 84 -23.67 -14.85 -3.74
C ILE A 84 -24.96 -14.87 -2.93
N ARG A 85 -25.75 -13.80 -3.12
CA ARG A 85 -27.06 -13.55 -2.50
C ARG A 85 -28.11 -14.55 -3.02
N ALA A 86 -29.16 -14.69 -2.20
CA ALA A 86 -30.34 -15.57 -2.26
C ALA A 86 -31.22 -15.43 -3.54
N PRO A 87 -32.32 -16.22 -3.72
CA PRO A 87 -33.60 -16.06 -2.99
C PRO A 87 -34.17 -17.43 -2.53
N GLY A 88 -35.15 -17.57 -1.63
CA GLY A 88 -36.34 -16.79 -1.32
C GLY A 88 -37.51 -17.78 -1.31
#